data_AF-A0A1I3VPM3-F1
#
_entry.id   AF-A0A1I3VPM3-F1
#
_cell.length_a   1.000
_cell.length_b   1.000
_cell.length_c   1.000
_cell.angle_alpha   90.00
_cell.angle_beta   90.00
_cell.angle_gamma   90.00
#
_symmetry.space_group_name_H-M   'P 1'
#
loop_
_entity.id
_entity.type
_entity.pdbx_description
1 polymer ?
#
loop_
_entity_poly.entity_id
_entity_poly.type
_entity_poly.pdbx_seq_one_letter_code
_entity_poly.pdbx_strand_id
1 'polypeptide(L)'
;MDLVTKKYQPIDSEMILFNEEYYLSVVRVDISTLAASDREALFTHLYEFESNDIELEIDVSAEHQGTWYFQLLVPHVLTLPDVARKRLERGREQLEAHSAKQPHKPAEVKLVGDDIYEYVKRYNPNLQIVG
;
A
#
# COMPACT_ATOMS: atom_id res chain seq x y z
N MET A 1 -3.37 -21.41 20.53
CA MET A 1 -2.52 -20.35 19.97
C MET A 1 -3.36 -19.10 20.00
N ASP A 2 -3.01 -18.12 20.82
CA ASP A 2 -3.72 -16.84 20.81
C ASP A 2 -3.51 -16.20 19.45
N LEU A 3 -4.60 -16.02 18.71
CA LEU A 3 -4.58 -15.30 17.44
C LEU A 3 -4.30 -13.84 17.78
N VAL A 4 -3.08 -13.38 17.50
CA VAL A 4 -2.69 -11.98 17.70
C VAL A 4 -3.70 -11.12 16.96
N THR A 5 -4.50 -10.39 17.71
CA THR A 5 -5.56 -9.52 17.19
C THR A 5 -4.91 -8.23 16.72
N LYS A 6 -4.89 -8.01 15.40
CA LYS A 6 -4.37 -6.77 14.80
C LYS A 6 -5.40 -5.65 14.94
N LYS A 7 -4.93 -4.42 15.17
CA LYS A 7 -5.78 -3.23 15.30
C LYS A 7 -5.89 -2.49 13.97
N TYR A 8 -7.07 -1.97 13.68
CA TYR A 8 -7.37 -1.09 12.56
C TYR A 8 -8.00 0.17 13.11
N GLN A 9 -7.33 1.31 12.94
CA GLN A 9 -7.86 2.60 13.34
C GLN A 9 -7.98 3.50 12.09
N PRO A 10 -9.19 3.82 11.63
CA PRO A 10 -9.35 4.77 10.53
C PRO A 10 -8.88 6.15 10.99
N ILE A 11 -8.07 6.83 10.16
CA ILE A 11 -7.66 8.21 10.41
C ILE A 11 -8.45 9.15 9.50
N ASP A 12 -8.53 8.81 8.22
CA ASP A 12 -9.39 9.45 7.22
C ASP A 12 -9.80 8.44 6.14
N SER A 13 -10.39 8.90 5.04
CA SER A 13 -10.84 8.03 3.96
C SER A 13 -9.72 7.33 3.20
N GLU A 14 -8.47 7.77 3.33
CA GLU A 14 -7.35 7.28 2.52
C GLU A 14 -6.21 6.67 3.34
N MET A 15 -6.28 6.82 4.67
CA MET A 15 -5.23 6.44 5.59
C MET A 15 -5.80 5.80 6.86
N ILE A 16 -5.16 4.72 7.29
CA ILE A 16 -5.44 4.06 8.56
C ILE A 16 -4.16 4.02 9.40
N LEU A 17 -4.29 3.90 10.72
CA LEU A 17 -3.23 3.42 11.59
C LEU A 17 -3.42 1.91 11.80
N PHE A 18 -2.52 1.12 11.22
CA PHE A 18 -2.54 -0.33 11.30
C PHE A 18 -1.62 -0.82 12.41
N ASN A 19 -2.19 -1.63 13.30
CA ASN A 19 -1.51 -2.30 14.41
C ASN A 19 -0.70 -1.36 15.34
N GLU A 20 -1.04 -0.07 15.42
CA GLU A 20 -0.28 0.96 16.15
C GLU A 20 1.18 1.12 15.69
N GLU A 21 1.54 0.54 14.54
CA GLU A 21 2.90 0.45 14.01
C GLU A 21 3.08 1.35 12.78
N TYR A 22 2.10 1.37 11.87
CA TYR A 22 2.22 2.07 10.60
C TYR A 22 0.96 2.82 10.23
N TYR A 23 1.12 4.05 9.72
CA TYR A 23 0.11 4.64 8.88
C TYR A 23 0.17 3.99 7.50
N LEU A 24 -0.95 3.47 7.03
CA LEU A 24 -1.06 2.69 5.80
C LEU A 24 -2.03 3.38 4.82
N SER A 25 -1.57 3.51 3.58
CA SER A 25 -2.39 3.78 2.40
C SER A 25 -2.15 2.68 1.37
N VAL A 26 -3.18 2.28 0.63
CA VAL A 26 -3.09 1.18 -0.35
C VAL A 26 -3.47 1.66 -1.75
N VAL A 27 -2.66 1.30 -2.74
CA VAL A 27 -2.94 1.52 -4.16
C VAL A 27 -3.10 0.17 -4.85
N ARG A 28 -4.23 -0.04 -5.52
CA ARG A 28 -4.46 -1.21 -6.36
C ARG A 28 -3.92 -0.94 -7.75
N VAL A 29 -3.21 -1.92 -8.31
CA VAL A 29 -2.53 -1.81 -9.60
C VAL A 29 -3.01 -2.93 -10.52
N ASP A 30 -3.57 -2.55 -11.67
CA ASP A 30 -4.03 -3.48 -12.69
C ASP A 30 -2.87 -3.88 -13.61
N ILE A 31 -2.44 -5.13 -13.48
CA ILE A 31 -1.37 -5.75 -14.27
C ILE A 31 -1.93 -6.77 -15.29
N SER A 32 -3.25 -6.85 -15.45
CA SER A 32 -3.92 -7.88 -16.27
C SER A 32 -3.49 -7.86 -17.73
N THR A 33 -3.10 -6.68 -18.24
CA THR A 33 -2.66 -6.47 -19.61
C THR A 33 -1.15 -6.66 -19.81
N LEU A 34 -0.38 -6.88 -18.74
CA LEU A 34 1.08 -7.00 -18.84
C LEU A 34 1.50 -8.44 -19.15
N ALA A 35 2.44 -8.57 -20.10
CA ALA A 35 3.13 -9.83 -20.30
C ALA A 35 3.95 -10.21 -19.06
N ALA A 36 4.25 -11.49 -18.89
CA ALA A 36 5.00 -11.97 -17.72
C ALA A 36 6.38 -11.31 -17.59
N SER A 37 7.09 -11.11 -18.71
CA SER A 37 8.39 -10.42 -18.73
C SER A 37 8.27 -8.95 -18.32
N ASP A 38 7.19 -8.26 -18.69
CA ASP A 38 6.97 -6.87 -18.33
C ASP A 38 6.61 -6.75 -16.84
N ARG A 39 5.87 -7.73 -16.29
CA ARG A 39 5.61 -7.81 -14.85
C ARG A 39 6.89 -7.99 -14.06
N GLU A 40 7.74 -8.94 -14.45
CA GLU A 40 9.03 -9.18 -13.78
C GLU A 40 9.93 -7.93 -13.82
N ALA A 41 10.01 -7.26 -14.97
CA ALA A 41 10.75 -6.01 -15.12
C ALA A 41 10.18 -4.89 -14.23
N LEU A 42 8.84 -4.73 -14.21
CA LEU A 42 8.18 -3.76 -13.35
C LEU A 42 8.43 -4.05 -11.86
N PHE A 43 8.29 -5.31 -11.44
CA PHE A 43 8.54 -5.70 -10.05
C PHE A 43 9.99 -5.38 -9.63
N THR A 44 10.96 -5.76 -10.46
CA THR A 44 12.38 -5.49 -10.20
C THR A 44 12.65 -4.00 -10.07
N HIS A 45 12.09 -3.19 -10.97
CA HIS A 45 12.22 -1.74 -10.92
C HIS A 45 11.58 -1.11 -9.68
N LEU A 46 10.40 -1.59 -9.28
CA LEU A 46 9.70 -1.11 -8.08
C LEU A 46 10.41 -1.55 -6.79
N TYR A 47 11.07 -2.71 -6.80
CA TYR A 47 11.85 -3.20 -5.67
C TYR A 47 13.08 -2.32 -5.38
N GLU A 48 13.62 -1.65 -6.40
CA GLU A 48 14.69 -0.66 -6.26
C GLU A 48 14.19 0.73 -5.80
N PHE A 49 12.89 0.90 -5.58
CA PHE A 49 12.34 2.17 -5.10
C PHE A 49 12.75 2.42 -3.65
N GLU A 50 13.45 3.54 -3.43
CA GLU A 50 13.78 4.04 -2.10
C GLU A 50 13.17 5.43 -1.89
N SER A 51 12.61 5.63 -0.69
CA SER A 51 12.05 6.92 -0.28
C SER A 51 12.40 7.21 1.17
N ASN A 52 12.67 8.49 1.46
CA ASN A 52 12.78 8.96 2.84
C ASN A 52 11.40 9.21 3.47
N ASP A 53 10.34 9.24 2.67
CA ASP A 53 9.00 9.55 3.13
C ASP A 53 8.21 8.30 3.50
N ILE A 54 8.33 7.23 2.71
CA ILE A 54 7.54 6.00 2.87
C ILE A 54 8.40 4.75 2.74
N GLU A 55 7.92 3.67 3.34
CA GLU A 55 8.29 2.30 2.96
C GLU A 55 7.24 1.79 1.95
N LEU A 56 7.70 1.10 0.90
CA LEU A 56 6.83 0.48 -0.11
C LEU A 56 6.88 -1.04 0.06
N GLU A 57 5.73 -1.66 0.25
CA GLU A 57 5.58 -3.12 0.09
C GLU A 57 4.69 -3.44 -1.11
N ILE A 58 5.06 -4.48 -1.86
CA ILE A 58 4.33 -4.95 -3.04
C ILE A 58 3.69 -6.29 -2.70
N ASP A 59 2.36 -6.29 -2.60
CA ASP A 59 1.55 -7.48 -2.39
C ASP A 59 1.10 -8.08 -3.72
N VAL A 60 1.71 -9.22 -4.07
CA VAL A 60 1.49 -9.98 -5.31
C VAL A 60 0.52 -11.15 -5.14
N SER A 61 -0.14 -11.29 -3.99
CA SER A 61 -1.03 -12.43 -3.70
C SER A 61 -2.21 -12.57 -4.68
N ALA A 62 -2.65 -11.46 -5.27
CA ALA A 62 -3.72 -11.40 -6.26
C ALA A 62 -3.22 -11.34 -7.71
N GLU A 63 -1.94 -11.65 -7.96
CA GLU A 63 -1.37 -11.59 -9.32
C GLU A 63 -2.13 -12.48 -10.31
N HIS A 64 -2.59 -13.66 -9.88
CA HIS A 64 -3.40 -14.56 -10.70
C HIS A 64 -4.73 -13.94 -11.17
N GLN A 65 -5.17 -12.86 -10.54
CA GLN A 65 -6.35 -12.06 -10.90
C GLN A 65 -5.97 -10.80 -11.70
N GLY A 66 -4.70 -10.65 -12.07
CA GLY A 66 -4.19 -9.46 -12.75
C GLY A 66 -4.10 -8.24 -11.85
N THR A 67 -3.93 -8.41 -10.53
CA THR A 67 -3.88 -7.29 -9.58
C THR A 67 -2.70 -7.40 -8.64
N TRP A 68 -2.00 -6.29 -8.43
CA TRP A 68 -1.10 -6.08 -7.29
C TRP A 68 -1.63 -5.00 -6.36
N TYR A 69 -1.14 -4.97 -5.13
CA TYR A 69 -1.40 -3.90 -4.18
C TYR A 69 -0.09 -3.30 -3.70
N PHE A 70 0.05 -1.98 -3.80
CA PHE A 70 1.15 -1.23 -3.21
C PHE A 70 0.71 -0.72 -1.86
N GLN A 71 1.40 -1.15 -0.81
CA GLN A 71 1.23 -0.63 0.53
C GLN A 71 2.26 0.47 0.75
N LEU A 72 1.77 1.69 0.97
CA LEU A 72 2.59 2.85 1.29
C LEU A 72 2.51 3.03 2.81
N LEU A 73 3.66 2.89 3.46
CA LEU A 73 3.78 2.79 4.91
C LEU A 73 4.58 3.97 5.46
N VAL A 74 4.10 4.54 6.56
CA VAL A 74 4.86 5.50 7.36
C VAL A 74 4.89 4.99 8.80
N PRO A 75 6.08 4.78 9.40
CA PRO A 75 6.18 4.37 10.79
C PRO A 75 5.45 5.35 11.73
N HIS A 76 4.59 4.81 12.59
CA HIS A 76 3.79 5.58 13.54
C HIS A 76 4.66 6.20 14.65
N VAL A 77 5.75 5.54 15.03
CA VAL A 77 6.64 6.01 16.11
C VAL A 77 7.11 7.43 15.83
N LEU A 78 6.73 8.36 16.71
CA LEU A 78 7.05 9.80 16.64
C LEU A 78 6.46 10.53 15.41
N THR A 79 5.51 9.94 14.70
CA THR A 79 4.84 10.55 13.55
C THR A 79 3.39 10.88 13.88
N LEU A 80 3.05 12.17 13.84
CA LEU A 80 1.66 12.62 13.96
C LEU A 80 0.87 12.32 12.68
N PRO A 81 -0.47 12.13 12.76
CA PRO A 81 -1.30 11.82 11.60
C PRO A 81 -1.13 12.78 10.42
N ASP A 82 -1.11 14.10 10.66
CA ASP A 82 -0.94 15.09 9.60
C ASP A 82 0.45 15.04 8.94
N VAL A 83 1.49 14.64 9.69
CA VAL A 83 2.83 14.44 9.15
C VAL A 83 2.86 13.16 8.31
N ALA A 84 2.24 12.09 8.78
CA ALA A 84 2.12 10.85 8.04
C ALA A 84 1.39 11.06 6.71
N ARG A 85 0.28 11.82 6.70
CA ARG A 85 -0.45 12.17 5.47
C ARG A 85 0.47 12.83 4.44
N LYS A 86 1.22 13.86 4.83
CA LYS A 86 2.17 14.56 3.94
C LYS A 86 3.28 13.65 3.43
N ARG A 87 3.76 12.73 4.27
CA ARG A 87 4.76 11.74 3.87
C ARG A 87 4.18 10.74 2.87
N LEU A 88 2.97 10.22 3.09
CA LEU A 88 2.28 9.35 2.14
C LEU A 88 2.03 10.04 0.80
N GLU A 89 1.61 11.31 0.81
CA GLU A 89 1.42 12.10 -0.42
C GLU A 89 2.73 12.26 -1.20
N ARG A 90 3.80 12.74 -0.56
CA ARG A 90 5.11 12.91 -1.21
C ARG A 90 5.72 11.59 -1.65
N GLY A 91 5.58 10.54 -0.85
CA GLY A 91 6.03 9.19 -1.17
C GLY A 91 5.32 8.62 -2.40
N ARG A 92 4.00 8.83 -2.50
CA ARG A 92 3.23 8.45 -3.69
C ARG A 92 3.69 9.21 -4.93
N GLU A 93 3.91 10.52 -4.83
CA GLU A 93 4.42 11.32 -5.95
C GLU A 93 5.81 10.83 -6.40
N GLN A 94 6.69 10.48 -5.46
CA GLN A 94 8.00 9.89 -5.76
C GLN A 94 7.85 8.52 -6.44
N LEU A 95 6.93 7.67 -5.97
CA LEU A 95 6.65 6.37 -6.56
C LEU A 95 6.10 6.50 -7.98
N GLU A 96 5.18 7.43 -8.21
CA GLU A 96 4.64 7.71 -9.54
C GLU A 96 5.73 8.20 -10.50
N ALA A 97 6.61 9.09 -10.04
CA ALA A 97 7.75 9.58 -10.83
C ALA A 97 8.77 8.47 -11.10
N HIS A 98 9.00 7.57 -10.15
CA HIS A 98 9.87 6.40 -10.35
C HIS A 98 9.26 5.42 -11.35
N SER A 99 7.97 5.12 -11.23
CA SER A 99 7.24 4.20 -12.10
C SER A 99 7.11 4.73 -13.53
N ALA A 100 7.06 6.06 -13.71
CA ALA A 100 7.04 6.70 -15.03
C ALA A 100 8.31 6.44 -15.88
N LYS A 101 9.38 5.91 -15.28
CA LYS A 101 10.60 5.49 -16.01
C LYS A 101 10.42 4.16 -16.75
N GLN A 102 9.35 3.42 -16.47
CA GLN A 102 9.02 2.17 -17.15
C GLN A 102 8.17 2.43 -18.41
N PRO A 103 8.33 1.61 -19.47
CA PRO A 103 7.60 1.79 -20.73
C PRO A 103 6.10 1.53 -20.58
N HIS A 104 5.73 0.68 -19.63
CA HIS A 104 4.35 0.33 -19.34
C HIS A 104 3.94 0.94 -18.00
N LYS A 105 2.88 1.74 -18.00
CA LYS A 105 2.28 2.29 -16.79
C LYS A 105 0.94 1.60 -16.54
N PRO A 106 0.88 0.64 -15.61
CA PRO A 106 -0.37 -0.03 -15.29
C PRO A 106 -1.36 0.97 -14.68
N ALA A 107 -2.66 0.66 -14.75
CA ALA A 107 -3.66 1.53 -14.16
C ALA A 107 -3.61 1.40 -12.62
N GLU A 108 -3.58 2.54 -11.93
CA GLU A 108 -3.49 2.62 -10.48
C GLU A 108 -4.76 3.25 -9.90
N VAL A 109 -5.30 2.65 -8.84
CA VAL A 109 -6.47 3.15 -8.12
C VAL A 109 -6.17 3.14 -6.63
N LYS A 110 -6.20 4.32 -6.00
CA LYS A 110 -6.09 4.43 -4.54
C LYS A 110 -7.33 3.82 -3.89
N LEU A 111 -7.13 2.92 -2.94
CA LEU A 111 -8.22 2.38 -2.15
C LEU A 111 -8.66 3.42 -1.12
N VAL A 112 -9.97 3.49 -0.85
CA VAL A 112 -10.54 4.45 0.10
C VAL A 112 -11.60 3.80 0.99
N GLY A 113 -11.71 4.26 2.24
CA GLY A 113 -12.72 3.83 3.20
C GLY A 113 -12.82 2.32 3.32
N ASP A 114 -13.99 1.78 2.97
CA ASP A 114 -14.31 0.36 3.05
C ASP A 114 -13.38 -0.50 2.17
N ASP A 115 -12.84 0.01 1.07
CA ASP A 115 -11.93 -0.75 0.21
C ASP A 115 -10.61 -1.06 0.92
N ILE A 116 -10.08 -0.11 1.71
CA ILE A 116 -8.90 -0.33 2.54
C ILE A 116 -9.23 -1.34 3.64
N TYR A 117 -10.40 -1.22 4.27
CA TYR A 117 -10.83 -2.16 5.31
C TYR A 117 -10.91 -3.59 4.78
N GLU A 118 -11.57 -3.82 3.65
CA GLU A 118 -11.69 -5.16 3.05
C GLU A 118 -10.31 -5.72 2.64
N TYR A 119 -9.42 -4.88 2.11
CA TYR A 119 -8.04 -5.26 1.83
C TYR A 119 -7.31 -5.77 3.08
N VAL A 120 -7.35 -5.02 4.19
CA VAL A 120 -6.65 -5.39 5.43
C VAL A 120 -7.30 -6.61 6.08
N LYS A 121 -8.63 -6.68 6.11
CA LYS A 121 -9.40 -7.77 6.71
C LYS A 121 -9.14 -9.11 6.02
N ARG A 122 -8.93 -9.11 4.70
CA ARG A 122 -8.57 -10.32 3.92
C ARG A 122 -7.39 -11.08 4.54
N TYR A 123 -6.42 -10.36 5.12
CA TYR A 123 -5.23 -10.94 5.75
C TYR A 123 -5.34 -11.06 7.27
N ASN A 124 -6.31 -10.38 7.87
CA ASN A 124 -6.48 -10.26 9.31
C ASN A 124 -7.94 -10.57 9.67
N PRO A 125 -8.35 -11.85 9.69
CA PRO A 125 -9.76 -12.22 9.87
C PRO A 125 -10.34 -11.80 11.22
N ASN A 126 -9.49 -11.60 12.24
CA ASN A 126 -9.88 -11.13 13.58
C ASN A 126 -9.48 -9.66 13.80
N LEU A 127 -9.62 -8.81 12.78
CA LEU A 127 -9.24 -7.40 12.86
C LEU A 127 -10.11 -6.66 13.89
N GLN A 128 -9.48 -6.04 14.88
CA GLN A 128 -10.16 -5.19 15.84
C GLN A 128 -10.19 -3.75 15.33
N ILE A 129 -11.39 -3.19 15.17
CA ILE A 129 -11.57 -1.78 14.80
C ILE A 129 -11.46 -0.93 16.08
N VAL A 130 -10.62 0.09 16.05
CA VAL A 130 -10.39 1.05 17.14
C VAL A 130 -10.80 2.44 16.64
N GLY A 131 -11.51 3.20 17.47
CA GLY A 131 -12.02 4.54 17.14
C GLY A 131 -11.91 5.49 18.31
#